data_AF-A0A962EE31-F1
#
_entry.id   AF-A0A962EE31-F1
#
_cell.length_a   1.000
_cell.length_b   1.000
_cell.length_c   1.000
_cell.angle_alpha   90.00
_cell.angle_beta   90.00
_cell.angle_gamma   90.00
#
_symmetry.space_group_name_H-M   'P 1'
#
loop_
_entity.id
_entity.type
_entity.pdbx_description
1 polymer ?
#
loop_
_entity_poly.entity_id
_entity_poly.type
_entity_poly.pdbx_seq_one_letter_code
_entity_poly.pdbx_strand_id
1 'polypeptide(L)'
;AVYSDADARAQHVRLADEGRWIGGSAPADSYLRGDRIIEAALATGAQAIHPGFGFLSENAEFADAVVSAGLVWVGPSATSMR
;
A
#
# COMPACT_ATOMS: atom_id res chain seq x y z
N ALA A 1 -6.27 3.12 6.31
CA ALA A 1 -4.96 2.49 6.58
C ALA A 1 -4.99 1.02 6.20
N VAL A 2 -3.86 0.46 5.75
CA VAL A 2 -3.69 -1.00 5.62
C VAL A 2 -2.91 -1.54 6.82
N TYR A 3 -3.11 -2.81 7.17
CA TYR A 3 -2.44 -3.44 8.31
C TYR A 3 -2.21 -4.95 8.16
N SER A 4 -1.13 -5.43 8.79
CA SER A 4 -0.85 -6.86 9.00
C SER A 4 -1.48 -7.36 10.31
N ASP A 5 -1.52 -8.67 10.54
CA ASP A 5 -1.98 -9.25 11.82
C ASP A 5 -1.30 -8.62 13.05
N ALA A 6 0.01 -8.38 12.98
CA ALA A 6 0.77 -7.75 14.06
C ALA A 6 0.32 -6.31 14.34
N ASP A 7 -0.14 -5.61 13.31
CA ASP A 7 -0.50 -4.19 13.35
C ASP A 7 -2.00 -3.94 13.45
N ALA A 8 -2.83 -4.97 13.67
CA ALA A 8 -4.28 -4.84 13.77
C ALA A 8 -4.75 -3.81 14.82
N ARG A 9 -3.88 -3.51 15.81
CA ARG A 9 -4.09 -2.48 16.83
C ARG A 9 -2.98 -1.41 16.81
N ALA A 10 -2.32 -1.18 15.70
CA ALA A 10 -1.35 -0.10 15.58
C ALA A 10 -2.04 1.28 15.59
N GLN A 11 -1.28 2.33 15.92
CA GLN A 11 -1.83 3.68 16.03
C GLN A 11 -2.35 4.20 14.69
N HIS A 12 -1.63 3.96 13.58
CA HIS A 12 -2.04 4.44 12.25
C HIS A 12 -3.35 3.81 11.79
N VAL A 13 -3.65 2.59 12.22
CA VAL A 13 -4.94 1.92 11.94
C VAL A 13 -6.07 2.61 12.68
N ARG A 14 -5.87 2.98 13.96
CA ARG A 14 -6.88 3.67 14.77
C ARG A 14 -7.14 5.11 14.34
N LEU A 15 -6.16 5.76 13.71
CA LEU A 15 -6.27 7.16 13.28
C LEU A 15 -6.90 7.31 11.89
N ALA A 16 -6.92 6.25 11.08
CA ALA A 16 -7.59 6.28 9.77
C ALA A 16 -9.10 6.03 9.92
N ASP A 17 -9.89 6.58 9.00
CA ASP A 17 -11.34 6.36 8.96
C ASP A 17 -11.70 4.87 8.77
N GLU A 18 -10.88 4.15 7.99
CA GLU A 18 -11.04 2.71 7.74
C GLU A 18 -9.70 1.97 7.82
N GLY A 19 -9.74 0.73 8.31
CA GLY A 19 -8.61 -0.21 8.35
C GLY A 19 -8.85 -1.43 7.45
N ARG A 20 -7.91 -1.77 6.57
CA ARG A 20 -7.98 -2.97 5.71
C ARG A 20 -6.84 -3.93 6.00
N TRP A 21 -7.18 -5.17 6.32
CA TRP A 21 -6.21 -6.25 6.51
C TRP A 21 -5.57 -6.64 5.18
N ILE A 22 -4.24 -6.75 5.14
CA ILE A 22 -3.48 -7.09 3.93
C ILE A 22 -2.64 -8.37 4.06
N GLY A 23 -2.62 -9.02 5.23
CA GLY A 23 -1.97 -10.32 5.39
C GLY A 23 -1.31 -10.54 6.75
N GLY A 24 -0.46 -11.58 6.79
CA GLY A 24 0.18 -12.08 8.00
C GLY A 24 1.21 -11.13 8.61
N SER A 25 1.67 -11.43 9.83
CA SER A 25 2.56 -10.58 10.62
C SER A 25 3.89 -10.22 9.93
N ALA A 26 4.45 -11.10 9.11
CA ALA A 26 5.72 -10.83 8.44
C ALA A 26 5.52 -9.84 7.27
N PRO A 27 6.45 -8.89 7.04
CA PRO A 27 6.33 -7.95 5.91
C PRO A 27 6.17 -8.61 4.54
N ALA A 28 6.84 -9.75 4.31
CA ALA A 28 6.73 -10.53 3.07
C ALA A 28 5.31 -11.08 2.85
N ASP A 29 4.55 -11.28 3.93
CA ASP A 29 3.17 -11.76 3.89
C ASP A 29 2.14 -10.60 3.89
N SER A 30 2.58 -9.33 3.98
CA SER A 30 1.71 -8.16 4.13
C SER A 30 2.23 -6.91 3.41
N TYR A 31 3.02 -6.05 4.06
CA TYR A 31 3.40 -4.73 3.52
C TYR A 31 4.26 -4.76 2.25
N LEU A 32 4.87 -5.91 1.92
CA LEU A 32 5.58 -6.13 0.66
C LEU A 32 4.69 -6.81 -0.41
N ARG A 33 3.42 -7.07 -0.10
CA ARG A 33 2.41 -7.61 -1.03
C ARG A 33 1.65 -6.47 -1.71
N GLY A 34 2.28 -5.89 -2.72
CA GLY A 34 1.71 -4.78 -3.50
C GLY A 34 0.33 -5.11 -4.09
N ASP A 35 0.13 -6.36 -4.52
CA ASP A 35 -1.16 -6.86 -5.01
C ASP A 35 -2.28 -6.71 -3.97
N ARG A 36 -2.02 -7.08 -2.71
CA ARG A 36 -2.97 -6.95 -1.60
C ARG A 36 -3.27 -5.48 -1.26
N ILE A 37 -2.26 -4.62 -1.36
CA ILE A 37 -2.42 -3.18 -1.09
C ILE A 37 -3.30 -2.53 -2.17
N ILE A 38 -3.08 -2.87 -3.45
CA ILE A 38 -3.90 -2.38 -4.57
C ILE A 38 -5.33 -2.89 -4.44
N GLU A 39 -5.53 -4.19 -4.16
CA GLU A 39 -6.85 -4.76 -3.92
C GLU A 39 -7.60 -4.03 -2.80
N ALA A 40 -6.90 -3.74 -1.68
CA ALA A 40 -7.47 -3.01 -0.57
C ALA A 40 -7.88 -1.58 -0.97
N ALA A 41 -7.08 -0.87 -1.77
CA ALA A 41 -7.39 0.46 -2.25
C ALA A 41 -8.60 0.48 -3.20
N LEU A 42 -8.68 -0.49 -4.12
CA LEU A 42 -9.80 -0.61 -5.05
C LEU A 42 -11.11 -0.93 -4.31
N ALA A 43 -11.06 -1.84 -3.33
CA ALA A 43 -12.23 -2.25 -2.56
C ALA A 43 -12.84 -1.12 -1.71
N THR A 44 -12.06 -0.09 -1.37
CA THR A 44 -12.54 1.07 -0.61
C THR A 44 -12.90 2.26 -1.49
N GLY A 45 -12.66 2.18 -2.80
CA GLY A 45 -12.81 3.32 -3.70
C GLY A 45 -11.77 4.43 -3.47
N ALA A 46 -10.62 4.09 -2.85
CA ALA A 46 -9.51 5.02 -2.74
C ALA A 46 -9.02 5.44 -4.13
N GLN A 47 -8.59 6.70 -4.26
CA GLN A 47 -8.16 7.27 -5.54
C GLN A 47 -6.64 7.27 -5.70
N ALA A 48 -5.91 7.10 -4.61
CA ALA A 48 -4.46 7.24 -4.57
C ALA A 48 -3.84 6.32 -3.52
N ILE A 49 -2.57 5.95 -3.74
CA ILE A 49 -1.72 5.27 -2.77
C ILE A 49 -0.53 6.20 -2.46
N HIS A 50 -0.40 6.53 -1.18
CA HIS A 50 0.77 7.22 -0.64
C HIS A 50 1.67 6.18 0.06
N PRO A 51 2.87 5.88 -0.47
CA PRO A 51 3.69 4.77 0.03
C PRO A 51 4.48 5.09 1.30
N GLY A 52 4.62 6.37 1.67
CA GLY A 52 5.48 6.77 2.78
C GLY A 52 6.95 6.59 2.41
N PHE A 53 7.71 5.90 3.26
CA PHE A 53 9.13 5.58 3.05
C PHE A 53 9.40 4.11 3.42
N GLY A 54 10.44 3.52 2.82
CA GLY A 54 10.71 2.09 2.96
C GLY A 54 9.63 1.23 2.30
N PHE A 55 9.67 -0.08 2.56
CA PHE A 55 8.78 -1.07 1.95
C PHE A 55 8.75 -0.95 0.42
N LEU A 56 7.65 -0.44 -0.13
CA LEU A 56 7.43 -0.33 -1.57
C LEU A 56 7.59 1.11 -2.10
N SER A 57 8.03 2.07 -1.28
CA SER A 57 8.12 3.48 -1.68
C SER A 57 9.09 3.76 -2.83
N GLU A 58 10.11 2.91 -2.99
CA GLU A 58 11.13 3.01 -4.04
C GLU A 58 11.02 1.86 -5.05
N ASN A 59 9.90 1.12 -5.02
CA ASN A 59 9.68 0.00 -5.93
C ASN A 59 8.99 0.50 -7.22
N ALA A 60 9.76 0.62 -8.29
CA ALA A 60 9.27 1.09 -9.59
C ALA A 60 8.15 0.21 -10.18
N GLU A 61 8.22 -1.10 -9.99
CA GLU A 61 7.22 -2.06 -10.48
C GLU A 61 5.88 -1.90 -9.75
N PHE A 62 5.92 -1.64 -8.44
CA PHE A 62 4.73 -1.35 -7.66
C PHE A 62 4.10 -0.02 -8.06
N ALA A 63 4.90 1.03 -8.26
CA ALA A 63 4.40 2.31 -8.75
C ALA A 63 3.68 2.16 -10.11
N ASP A 64 4.25 1.41 -11.05
CA ASP A 64 3.59 1.09 -12.33
C ASP A 64 2.30 0.27 -12.13
N ALA A 65 2.30 -0.68 -11.19
CA ALA A 65 1.11 -1.48 -10.88
C ALA A 65 -0.02 -0.63 -10.29
N VAL A 66 0.29 0.33 -9.42
CA VAL A 66 -0.69 1.29 -8.87
C VAL A 66 -1.32 2.10 -10.00
N VAL A 67 -0.49 2.69 -10.87
CA VAL A 67 -0.97 3.48 -12.01
C VAL A 67 -1.79 2.64 -12.98
N SER A 68 -1.34 1.41 -13.27
CA SER A 68 -2.05 0.47 -14.15
C SER A 68 -3.41 0.03 -13.59
N ALA A 69 -3.55 0.01 -12.27
CA ALA A 69 -4.84 -0.24 -11.59
C ALA A 69 -5.77 0.98 -11.61
N GLY A 70 -5.38 2.10 -12.23
CA GLY A 70 -6.17 3.32 -12.30
C GLY A 70 -6.09 4.20 -11.03
N LEU A 71 -5.12 3.93 -10.16
CA LEU A 71 -4.89 4.68 -8.93
C LEU A 71 -3.77 5.71 -9.12
N VAL A 72 -3.82 6.82 -8.41
CA VAL A 72 -2.73 7.80 -8.37
C VAL A 72 -1.60 7.30 -7.47
N TRP A 73 -0.38 7.26 -7.99
CA TRP A 73 0.84 7.06 -7.20
C TRP A 73 1.33 8.40 -6.64
N VAL A 74 1.37 8.55 -5.31
CA VAL A 74 1.86 9.77 -4.66
C VAL A 74 3.36 9.65 -4.40
N GLY A 75 4.15 9.84 -5.46
CA GLY A 75 5.60 9.74 -5.42
C GLY A 75 6.26 10.07 -6.77
N PRO A 76 7.58 9.87 -6.90
CA PRO A 76 8.26 10.01 -8.19
C PRO A 76 7.75 8.97 -9.20
N SER A 77 7.90 9.27 -10.50
CA SER A 77 7.52 8.32 -11.55
C SER A 77 8.34 7.03 -11.47
N ALA A 78 7.78 5.90 -11.91
CA ALA A 78 8.52 4.63 -11.95
C ALA A 78 9.82 4.74 -12.77
N THR A 79 9.81 5.52 -13.86
CA THR A 79 11.01 5.82 -14.66
C THR A 79 12.08 6.56 -13.87
N SER A 80 11.71 7.41 -12.91
CA SER A 80 12.67 8.13 -12.04
C SER A 80 13.29 7.24 -10.97
N MET A 81 12.73 6.06 -10.70
CA MET A 81 13.20 5.11 -9.70
C MET A 81 13.99 3.93 -10.31
N ARG A 82 14.23 3.94 -11.62
CA ARG A 82 15.07 2.97 -12.33
C ARG A 82 16.44 3.56 -12.61
#